data_AF-A0A8S4GQ60-F1
#
_entry.id   AF-A0A8S4GQ60-F1
#
_cell.length_a   1.000
_cell.length_b   1.000
_cell.length_c   1.000
_cell.angle_alpha   90.00
_cell.angle_beta   90.00
_cell.angle_gamma   90.00
#
_symmetry.space_group_name_H-M   'P 1'
#
loop_
_entity.id
_entity.type
_entity.pdbx_description
1 polymer ?
#
loop_
_entity_poly.entity_id
_entity_poly.type
_entity_poly.pdbx_seq_one_letter_code
_entity_poly.pdbx_strand_id
1 'polypeptide(L)'
;MRVFKTSAAAQASREVTAQARHRPSRAAGGAHEASRWPANCTAVLLSVLAASAPIAAPPTAGAAGESPYALAAKGNDYGLLNGRIRACQGNLNPNCVSTSSLTGAYAPAWRAPEGMDTKEAIELIKDTVMRVGGAGSRVLADEVVAEGATRYVRISVPSKKFPEDVVEFLIKPEGVTDRNWEGDRPGALVLYRSIAGGVKYLYPLTQPIGDGNAQQKRMQTVRAELGWKLVGCELIECYGE
;
A
#
# COMPACT_ATOMS: atom_id res chain seq x y z
N MET A 1 29.71 -49.49 -17.65
CA MET A 1 30.40 -48.45 -18.46
C MET A 1 30.30 -47.14 -17.69
N ARG A 2 31.32 -46.68 -16.95
CA ARG A 2 32.38 -45.71 -17.35
C ARG A 2 31.80 -44.63 -18.30
N VAL A 3 31.85 -43.33 -18.00
CA VAL A 3 33.07 -42.50 -17.89
C VAL A 3 32.81 -41.19 -17.10
N PHE A 4 33.84 -40.77 -16.35
CA PHE A 4 34.04 -39.50 -15.61
C PHE A 4 34.52 -38.34 -16.52
N LYS A 5 34.55 -37.10 -15.96
CA LYS A 5 35.32 -35.86 -16.34
C LYS A 5 34.49 -34.82 -17.09
N THR A 6 34.56 -33.48 -16.88
CA THR A 6 35.55 -32.52 -16.29
C THR A 6 34.81 -31.16 -16.18
N SER A 7 34.88 -30.34 -15.12
CA SER A 7 35.91 -29.39 -14.62
C SER A 7 36.18 -28.11 -15.46
N ALA A 8 36.39 -26.99 -14.72
CA ALA A 8 36.95 -25.66 -15.04
C ALA A 8 35.98 -24.61 -15.64
N ALA A 9 35.63 -23.50 -14.95
CA ALA A 9 36.43 -22.35 -14.47
C ALA A 9 36.87 -21.37 -15.58
N ALA A 10 36.35 -20.13 -15.54
CA ALA A 10 36.98 -18.96 -16.16
C ALA A 10 36.56 -17.67 -15.44
N GLN A 11 37.55 -17.02 -14.84
CA GLN A 11 37.54 -15.67 -14.27
C GLN A 11 37.55 -14.61 -15.38
N ALA A 12 37.01 -13.41 -15.09
CA ALA A 12 37.59 -12.16 -15.59
C ALA A 12 37.10 -10.95 -14.77
N SER A 13 38.01 -10.40 -13.96
CA SER A 13 37.95 -9.08 -13.34
C SER A 13 38.34 -7.99 -14.35
N ARG A 14 37.86 -6.75 -14.16
CA ARG A 14 38.57 -5.46 -14.40
C ARG A 14 37.67 -4.29 -13.93
N GLU A 15 38.04 -3.62 -12.83
CA GLU A 15 38.74 -2.32 -12.76
C GLU A 15 37.79 -1.12 -12.97
N VAL A 16 37.38 -0.43 -11.88
CA VAL A 16 38.03 0.76 -11.27
C VAL A 16 38.02 1.98 -12.19
N THR A 17 37.26 3.02 -11.86
CA THR A 17 37.77 4.41 -11.79
C THR A 17 36.83 5.23 -10.90
N ALA A 18 37.31 5.53 -9.69
CA ALA A 18 36.83 6.63 -8.88
C ALA A 18 37.51 7.91 -9.36
N GLN A 19 36.73 8.97 -9.61
CA GLN A 19 37.29 10.30 -9.85
C GLN A 19 36.73 11.28 -8.82
N ALA A 20 37.64 11.74 -7.98
CA ALA A 20 37.45 12.74 -6.96
C ALA A 20 37.92 14.11 -7.46
N ARG A 21 37.41 15.13 -6.76
CA ARG A 21 37.89 16.52 -6.65
C ARG A 21 37.58 17.44 -7.84
N HIS A 22 36.82 18.50 -7.56
CA HIS A 22 37.45 19.80 -7.29
C HIS A 22 36.46 20.79 -6.66
N ARG A 23 36.87 21.31 -5.50
CA ARG A 23 36.40 22.57 -4.91
C ARG A 23 37.25 23.70 -5.52
N PRO A 24 36.68 24.88 -5.76
CA PRO A 24 37.36 26.06 -5.25
C PRO A 24 36.43 26.99 -4.46
N SER A 25 37.13 27.74 -3.62
CA SER A 25 36.73 28.76 -2.66
C SER A 25 36.52 30.13 -3.31
N ARG A 26 36.00 31.08 -2.50
CA ARG A 26 35.93 32.55 -2.64
C ARG A 26 34.69 33.11 -3.35
N ALA A 27 34.17 34.26 -2.96
CA ALA A 27 34.34 35.15 -1.81
C ALA A 27 33.30 36.27 -1.98
N ALA A 28 33.08 37.05 -0.92
CA ALA A 28 32.61 38.43 -0.93
C ALA A 28 31.20 38.65 -1.51
N GLY A 29 30.27 39.22 -0.75
CA GLY A 29 30.40 40.58 -0.26
C GLY A 29 29.72 41.49 -1.28
N GLY A 30 28.57 42.06 -0.90
CA GLY A 30 27.78 42.91 -1.79
C GLY A 30 26.43 43.25 -1.19
N ALA A 31 26.45 43.90 -0.04
CA ALA A 31 25.30 44.67 0.44
C ALA A 31 25.26 45.97 -0.38
N HIS A 32 24.21 46.12 -1.18
CA HIS A 32 23.77 47.32 -1.90
C HIS A 32 22.26 47.10 -2.09
N GLU A 33 21.33 48.01 -1.88
CA GLU A 33 21.36 49.40 -1.50
C GLU A 33 19.88 49.68 -1.21
N ALA A 34 19.55 50.11 0.01
CA ALA A 34 18.18 50.47 0.36
C ALA A 34 17.85 51.79 -0.35
N SER A 35 17.15 51.71 -1.49
CA SER A 35 16.66 52.87 -2.20
C SER A 35 15.51 53.51 -1.41
N ARG A 36 15.81 54.68 -0.87
CA ARG A 36 14.87 55.63 -0.28
C ARG A 36 13.96 56.18 -1.38
N TRP A 37 12.64 56.06 -1.21
CA TRP A 37 11.68 56.93 -1.89
C TRP A 37 11.14 57.97 -0.90
N PRO A 38 11.17 59.26 -1.25
CA PRO A 38 10.63 60.32 -0.40
C PRO A 38 9.10 60.37 -0.46
N ALA A 39 8.60 61.00 0.59
CA ALA A 39 7.21 61.21 0.93
C ALA A 39 6.42 62.06 -0.08
N ASN A 40 5.11 62.03 0.13
CA ASN A 40 4.11 63.05 -0.20
C ASN A 40 3.53 63.04 -1.62
N CYS A 41 2.39 62.38 -1.78
CA CYS A 41 1.33 62.83 -2.68
C CYS A 41 -0.01 62.75 -1.95
N THR A 42 -0.42 63.93 -1.49
CA THR A 42 -1.77 64.42 -1.21
C THR A 42 -2.94 63.51 -1.59
N ALA A 43 -3.75 63.21 -0.58
CA ALA A 43 -5.08 62.64 -0.70
C ALA A 43 -6.02 63.59 -1.45
N VAL A 44 -6.67 63.07 -2.49
CA VAL A 44 -7.87 63.68 -3.10
C VAL A 44 -9.06 62.80 -2.67
N LEU A 45 -9.86 63.33 -1.75
CA LEU A 45 -11.13 62.75 -1.33
C LEU A 45 -12.18 63.03 -2.42
N LEU A 46 -12.50 62.03 -3.23
CA LEU A 46 -13.67 62.01 -4.09
C LEU A 46 -14.72 61.11 -3.45
N SER A 47 -15.69 61.74 -2.81
CA SER A 47 -16.90 61.14 -2.25
C SER A 47 -17.81 60.65 -3.38
N VAL A 48 -17.79 59.34 -3.63
CA VAL A 48 -18.78 58.64 -4.45
C VAL A 48 -19.76 57.92 -3.52
N LEU A 49 -20.99 58.42 -3.47
CA LEU A 49 -22.16 57.71 -2.93
C LEU A 49 -22.47 56.55 -3.88
N ALA A 50 -22.04 55.34 -3.52
CA ALA A 50 -22.44 54.10 -4.19
C ALA A 50 -23.15 53.18 -3.19
N ALA A 51 -24.33 52.74 -3.58
CA ALA A 51 -25.31 51.98 -2.83
C ALA A 51 -24.72 50.80 -2.04
N SER A 52 -25.08 50.72 -0.77
CA SER A 52 -24.90 49.56 0.08
C SER A 52 -25.78 48.40 -0.42
N ALA A 53 -25.24 47.58 -1.32
CA ALA A 53 -25.74 46.23 -1.55
C ALA A 53 -25.40 45.37 -0.32
N PRO A 54 -26.32 44.49 0.16
CA PRO A 54 -25.96 43.54 1.20
C PRO A 54 -24.87 42.63 0.64
N ILE A 55 -23.67 42.73 1.22
CA ILE A 55 -22.61 41.74 1.01
C ILE A 55 -23.17 40.44 1.56
N ALA A 56 -23.59 39.55 0.65
CA ALA A 56 -23.83 38.16 1.00
C ALA A 56 -22.55 37.66 1.66
N ALA A 57 -22.64 37.32 2.95
CA ALA A 57 -21.56 36.68 3.65
C ALA A 57 -21.09 35.48 2.80
N PRO A 58 -19.78 35.29 2.57
CA PRO A 58 -19.32 34.06 1.97
C PRO A 58 -19.90 32.91 2.81
N PRO A 59 -20.43 31.83 2.19
CA PRO A 59 -20.91 30.70 2.95
C PRO A 59 -19.78 30.31 3.89
N THR A 60 -20.04 30.39 5.20
CA THR A 60 -19.13 29.89 6.23
C THR A 60 -18.77 28.49 5.78
N ALA A 61 -17.50 28.32 5.38
CA ALA A 61 -16.95 27.05 4.99
C ALA A 61 -17.37 26.07 6.08
N GLY A 62 -18.24 25.13 5.72
CA GLY A 62 -18.65 24.06 6.62
C GLY A 62 -17.39 23.49 7.24
N ALA A 63 -17.44 23.29 8.56
CA ALA A 63 -16.35 22.78 9.40
C ALA A 63 -15.31 22.06 8.55
N ALA A 64 -14.13 22.67 8.38
CA ALA A 64 -13.09 22.17 7.49
C ALA A 64 -12.68 20.78 7.96
N GLY A 65 -13.38 19.77 7.45
CA GLY A 65 -12.98 18.39 7.54
C GLY A 65 -11.59 18.31 6.95
N GLU A 66 -10.72 17.56 7.61
CA GLU A 66 -9.34 17.41 7.20
C GLU A 66 -9.27 16.99 5.73
N SER A 67 -8.47 17.71 4.93
CA SER A 67 -8.41 17.43 3.50
C SER A 67 -7.90 16.00 3.25
N PRO A 68 -8.29 15.34 2.14
CA PRO A 68 -7.75 14.03 1.78
C PRO A 68 -6.21 13.99 1.74
N TYR A 69 -5.56 15.13 1.42
CA TYR A 69 -4.11 15.28 1.48
C TYR A 69 -3.56 15.18 2.90
N ALA A 70 -4.20 15.86 3.86
CA ALA A 70 -3.80 15.83 5.27
C ALA A 70 -4.08 14.46 5.90
N LEU A 71 -5.20 13.82 5.54
CA LEU A 71 -5.49 12.44 5.94
C LEU A 71 -4.46 11.46 5.37
N ALA A 72 -4.12 11.55 4.07
CA ALA A 72 -3.11 10.72 3.43
C ALA A 72 -1.72 10.84 4.07
N ALA A 73 -1.40 12.01 4.64
CA ALA A 73 -0.16 12.22 5.37
C ALA A 73 -0.09 11.48 6.71
N LYS A 74 -1.23 11.10 7.31
CA LYS A 74 -1.28 10.29 8.55
C LYS A 74 -0.87 8.84 8.34
N GLY A 75 -0.95 8.34 7.12
CA GLY A 75 -0.63 6.94 6.78
C GLY A 75 -1.74 5.95 7.09
N ASN A 76 -1.51 4.68 6.77
CA ASN A 76 -2.51 3.62 6.91
C ASN A 76 -2.45 2.95 8.29
N ASP A 77 -3.62 2.53 8.80
CA ASP A 77 -3.69 1.69 9.99
C ASP A 77 -3.47 0.21 9.64
N TYR A 78 -2.35 -0.34 10.09
CA TYR A 78 -1.99 -1.75 9.97
C TYR A 78 -2.43 -2.56 11.21
N GLY A 79 -2.35 -3.87 11.12
CA GLY A 79 -2.66 -4.80 12.21
C GLY A 79 -4.09 -5.30 12.22
N LEU A 80 -4.39 -6.04 13.28
CA LEU A 80 -5.71 -6.57 13.54
C LEU A 80 -6.58 -5.53 14.27
N LEU A 81 -7.89 -5.64 14.06
CA LEU A 81 -8.91 -4.94 14.84
C LEU A 81 -9.85 -6.00 15.41
N ASN A 82 -9.86 -6.16 16.73
CA ASN A 82 -10.66 -7.17 17.42
C ASN A 82 -10.43 -8.59 16.87
N GLY A 83 -9.17 -8.97 16.64
CA GLY A 83 -8.79 -10.29 16.11
C GLY A 83 -9.14 -10.53 14.63
N ARG A 84 -9.56 -9.49 13.90
CA ARG A 84 -9.88 -9.56 12.47
C ARG A 84 -8.94 -8.67 11.66
N ILE A 85 -8.69 -9.03 10.41
CA ILE A 85 -8.04 -8.11 9.47
C ILE A 85 -8.91 -6.89 9.29
N ARG A 86 -8.29 -5.71 9.30
CA ARG A 86 -8.98 -4.44 9.07
C ARG A 86 -9.52 -4.36 7.64
N ALA A 87 -10.62 -3.65 7.45
CA ALA A 87 -11.10 -3.30 6.12
C ALA A 87 -10.15 -2.29 5.43
N CYS A 88 -10.31 -2.11 4.13
CA CYS A 88 -9.67 -1.01 3.42
C CYS A 88 -10.29 0.34 3.82
N GLN A 89 -9.44 1.34 4.05
CA GLN A 89 -9.86 2.70 4.35
C GLN A 89 -10.18 3.42 3.03
N GLY A 90 -11.35 3.16 2.44
CA GLY A 90 -11.68 3.56 1.06
C GLY A 90 -11.50 5.05 0.73
N ASN A 91 -11.69 5.94 1.70
CA ASN A 91 -11.52 7.39 1.51
C ASN A 91 -10.05 7.84 1.59
N LEU A 92 -9.21 7.08 2.29
CA LEU A 92 -7.80 7.40 2.56
C LEU A 92 -6.87 6.69 1.57
N ASN A 93 -7.18 5.44 1.27
CA ASN A 93 -6.38 4.58 0.42
C ASN A 93 -7.29 3.72 -0.45
N PRO A 94 -7.77 4.25 -1.57
CA PRO A 94 -8.54 3.48 -2.54
C PRO A 94 -7.71 2.38 -3.23
N ASN A 95 -6.37 2.45 -3.17
CA ASN A 95 -5.46 1.44 -3.72
C ASN A 95 -5.22 0.34 -2.68
N CYS A 96 -6.31 -0.28 -2.22
CA CYS A 96 -6.32 -1.32 -1.20
C CYS A 96 -7.31 -2.42 -1.58
N VAL A 97 -6.95 -3.66 -1.26
CA VAL A 97 -7.84 -4.82 -1.37
C VAL A 97 -7.83 -5.60 -0.06
N SER A 98 -9.00 -6.03 0.42
CA SER A 98 -9.12 -6.76 1.70
C SER A 98 -10.31 -7.72 1.67
N THR A 99 -10.15 -8.87 2.32
CA THR A 99 -11.24 -9.83 2.57
C THR A 99 -12.26 -9.33 3.58
N SER A 100 -11.97 -8.24 4.30
CA SER A 100 -12.84 -7.65 5.30
C SER A 100 -13.48 -6.32 4.84
N SER A 101 -13.29 -5.93 3.57
CA SER A 101 -13.94 -4.76 2.99
C SER A 101 -15.41 -5.05 2.65
N LEU A 102 -16.27 -4.03 2.82
CA LEU A 102 -17.69 -4.08 2.45
C LEU A 102 -18.00 -3.28 1.17
N THR A 103 -16.96 -2.79 0.50
CA THR A 103 -17.05 -1.92 -0.69
C THR A 103 -16.37 -2.60 -1.88
N GLY A 104 -16.20 -1.89 -3.00
CA GLY A 104 -15.47 -2.39 -4.18
C GLY A 104 -14.01 -2.82 -3.93
N ALA A 105 -13.45 -2.53 -2.74
CA ALA A 105 -12.16 -3.03 -2.29
C ALA A 105 -12.20 -4.46 -1.72
N TYR A 106 -13.35 -5.14 -1.79
CA TYR A 106 -13.50 -6.53 -1.35
C TYR A 106 -12.81 -7.50 -2.32
N ALA A 107 -12.13 -8.48 -1.75
CA ALA A 107 -11.72 -9.67 -2.49
C ALA A 107 -12.01 -10.94 -1.68
N PRO A 108 -12.32 -12.06 -2.35
CA PRO A 108 -12.65 -13.30 -1.67
C PRO A 108 -11.47 -13.86 -0.88
N ALA A 109 -11.78 -14.42 0.29
CA ALA A 109 -10.85 -15.18 1.10
C ALA A 109 -10.38 -16.45 0.38
N TRP A 110 -9.23 -16.98 0.81
CA TRP A 110 -8.67 -18.20 0.24
C TRP A 110 -8.85 -19.37 1.20
N ARG A 111 -8.81 -20.58 0.64
CA ARG A 111 -8.84 -21.84 1.36
C ARG A 111 -7.50 -22.54 1.13
N ALA A 112 -6.76 -22.76 2.21
CA ALA A 112 -5.57 -23.58 2.18
C ALA A 112 -5.95 -25.06 1.95
N PRO A 113 -5.03 -25.90 1.43
CA PRO A 113 -5.26 -27.34 1.30
C PRO A 113 -5.69 -28.00 2.61
N GLU A 114 -6.52 -29.03 2.51
CA GLU A 114 -6.95 -29.82 3.65
C GLU A 114 -5.75 -30.48 4.35
N GLY A 115 -5.76 -30.46 5.69
CA GLY A 115 -4.69 -31.03 6.51
C GLY A 115 -3.44 -30.16 6.67
N MET A 116 -3.36 -29.00 5.99
CA MET A 116 -2.26 -28.05 6.16
C MET A 116 -2.36 -27.32 7.51
N ASP A 117 -1.26 -27.32 8.28
CA ASP A 117 -1.18 -26.56 9.53
C ASP A 117 -1.06 -25.05 9.27
N THR A 118 -1.52 -24.22 10.21
CA THR A 118 -1.47 -22.75 10.06
C THR A 118 -0.03 -22.22 10.02
N LYS A 119 0.93 -22.89 10.67
CA LYS A 119 2.34 -22.55 10.58
C LYS A 119 2.89 -22.89 9.20
N GLU A 120 2.55 -24.05 8.66
CA GLU A 120 2.99 -24.42 7.30
C GLU A 120 2.43 -23.44 6.26
N ALA A 121 1.15 -23.10 6.37
CA ALA A 121 0.50 -22.15 5.49
C ALA A 121 1.16 -20.75 5.55
N ILE A 122 1.53 -20.25 6.75
CA ILE A 122 2.17 -18.93 6.87
C ILE A 122 3.58 -18.91 6.28
N GLU A 123 4.36 -19.99 6.45
CA GLU A 123 5.70 -20.09 5.84
C GLU A 123 5.59 -20.09 4.31
N LEU A 124 4.64 -20.84 3.75
CA LEU A 124 4.44 -20.90 2.30
C LEU A 124 3.97 -19.55 1.73
N ILE A 125 3.09 -18.83 2.43
CA ILE A 125 2.70 -17.47 2.06
C ILE A 125 3.90 -16.53 2.12
N LYS A 126 4.70 -16.57 3.19
CA LYS A 126 5.89 -15.71 3.32
C LYS A 126 6.84 -15.90 2.15
N ASP A 127 7.19 -17.14 1.84
CA ASP A 127 8.09 -17.47 0.72
C ASP A 127 7.52 -16.99 -0.61
N THR A 128 6.24 -17.26 -0.86
CA THR A 128 5.57 -16.86 -2.12
C THR A 128 5.49 -15.34 -2.25
N VAL A 129 5.13 -14.63 -1.19
CA VAL A 129 5.05 -13.16 -1.21
C VAL A 129 6.43 -12.54 -1.39
N MET A 130 7.48 -13.10 -0.78
CA MET A 130 8.85 -12.61 -0.99
C MET A 130 9.32 -12.81 -2.43
N ARG A 131 8.95 -13.94 -3.04
CA ARG A 131 9.26 -14.26 -4.44
C ARG A 131 8.53 -13.34 -5.41
N VAL A 132 7.21 -13.15 -5.23
CA VAL A 132 6.38 -12.25 -6.05
C VAL A 132 6.72 -10.77 -5.81
N GLY A 133 7.04 -10.41 -4.57
CA GLY A 133 7.36 -9.04 -4.15
C GLY A 133 8.74 -8.56 -4.58
N GLY A 134 9.64 -9.48 -4.91
CA GLY A 134 10.98 -9.19 -5.39
C GLY A 134 11.98 -8.80 -4.28
N ALA A 135 13.21 -8.55 -4.70
CA ALA A 135 14.32 -8.21 -3.81
C ALA A 135 14.00 -6.94 -3.00
N GLY A 136 13.99 -7.07 -1.67
CA GLY A 136 13.64 -6.00 -0.73
C GLY A 136 12.34 -6.23 0.05
N SER A 137 11.59 -7.29 -0.26
CA SER A 137 10.44 -7.70 0.57
C SER A 137 10.92 -8.16 1.95
N ARG A 138 10.21 -7.76 3.02
CA ARG A 138 10.61 -8.07 4.40
C ARG A 138 9.41 -8.34 5.30
N VAL A 139 9.58 -9.27 6.24
CA VAL A 139 8.58 -9.52 7.29
C VAL A 139 8.64 -8.38 8.31
N LEU A 140 7.49 -7.75 8.56
CA LEU A 140 7.30 -6.69 9.55
C LEU A 140 6.70 -7.19 10.87
N ALA A 141 5.93 -8.27 10.81
CA ALA A 141 5.34 -8.93 11.99
C ALA A 141 5.02 -10.39 11.64
N ASP A 142 5.19 -11.29 12.61
CA ASP A 142 4.78 -12.70 12.57
C ASP A 142 4.34 -13.07 13.99
N GLU A 143 3.03 -13.19 14.19
CA GLU A 143 2.39 -13.24 15.50
C GLU A 143 1.42 -14.42 15.60
N VAL A 144 1.34 -14.99 16.79
CA VAL A 144 0.32 -15.98 17.16
C VAL A 144 -0.78 -15.27 17.92
N VAL A 145 -1.99 -15.25 17.35
CA VAL A 145 -3.10 -14.42 17.84
C VAL A 145 -3.95 -15.14 18.91
N ALA A 146 -4.10 -16.46 18.78
CA ALA A 146 -4.85 -17.30 19.71
C ALA A 146 -4.15 -18.66 19.82
N GLU A 147 -3.87 -19.12 21.05
CA GLU A 147 -3.27 -20.41 21.47
C GLU A 147 -2.66 -21.32 20.37
N GLY A 148 -1.78 -20.77 19.52
CA GLY A 148 -1.17 -21.49 18.40
C GLY A 148 -2.07 -21.71 17.17
N ALA A 149 -3.38 -21.55 17.29
CA ALA A 149 -4.37 -21.85 16.26
C ALA A 149 -4.40 -20.81 15.15
N THR A 150 -4.38 -19.51 15.49
CA THR A 150 -4.46 -18.41 14.51
C THR A 150 -3.14 -17.70 14.34
N ARG A 151 -2.72 -17.46 13.09
CA ARG A 151 -1.44 -16.82 12.74
C ARG A 151 -1.67 -15.53 11.98
N TYR A 152 -0.94 -14.49 12.33
CA TYR A 152 -0.94 -13.20 11.64
C TYR A 152 0.47 -12.89 11.13
N VAL A 153 0.58 -12.48 9.87
CA VAL A 153 1.84 -11.99 9.31
C VAL A 153 1.62 -10.68 8.57
N ARG A 154 2.62 -9.81 8.64
CA ARG A 154 2.68 -8.57 7.87
C ARG A 154 4.00 -8.51 7.15
N ILE A 155 3.94 -8.21 5.85
CA ILE A 155 5.10 -8.21 4.95
C ILE A 155 5.09 -6.88 4.20
N SER A 156 6.21 -6.16 4.19
CA SER A 156 6.37 -5.03 3.28
C SER A 156 6.97 -5.47 1.96
N VAL A 157 6.48 -4.87 0.88
CA VAL A 157 6.85 -5.20 -0.48
C VAL A 157 7.30 -3.91 -1.18
N PRO A 158 8.51 -3.88 -1.75
CA PRO A 158 9.04 -2.66 -2.36
C PRO A 158 8.23 -2.26 -3.59
N SER A 159 8.02 -0.95 -3.73
CA SER A 159 7.35 -0.33 -4.86
C SER A 159 8.31 0.64 -5.56
N LYS A 160 8.38 0.59 -6.90
CA LYS A 160 9.36 1.39 -7.67
C LYS A 160 9.16 2.90 -7.56
N LYS A 161 7.91 3.36 -7.48
CA LYS A 161 7.52 4.79 -7.55
C LYS A 161 6.68 5.26 -6.37
N PHE A 162 6.37 4.35 -5.45
CA PHE A 162 5.50 4.59 -4.30
C PHE A 162 6.22 4.09 -3.03
N PRO A 163 5.79 4.53 -1.84
CA PRO A 163 6.23 3.90 -0.59
C PRO A 163 5.96 2.39 -0.61
N GLU A 164 6.67 1.64 0.22
CA GLU A 164 6.52 0.18 0.31
C GLU A 164 5.05 -0.20 0.54
N ASP A 165 4.55 -1.10 -0.29
CA ASP A 165 3.24 -1.70 -0.07
C ASP A 165 3.32 -2.61 1.15
N VAL A 166 2.17 -2.86 1.78
CA VAL A 166 2.08 -3.77 2.92
C VAL A 166 1.01 -4.80 2.65
N VAL A 167 1.38 -6.06 2.82
CA VAL A 167 0.48 -7.21 2.72
C VAL A 167 0.35 -7.84 4.09
N GLU A 168 -0.87 -8.16 4.48
CA GLU A 168 -1.22 -8.76 5.74
C GLU A 168 -2.01 -10.04 5.50
N PHE A 169 -1.68 -11.09 6.24
CA PHE A 169 -2.45 -12.33 6.24
C PHE A 169 -2.83 -12.71 7.67
N LEU A 170 -4.00 -13.31 7.79
CA LEU A 170 -4.54 -13.88 9.01
C LEU A 170 -5.08 -15.26 8.62
N ILE A 171 -4.44 -16.29 9.16
CA ILE A 171 -4.80 -17.68 8.91
C ILE A 171 -5.53 -18.20 10.13
N LYS A 172 -6.73 -18.69 9.90
CA LYS A 172 -7.57 -19.34 10.91
C LYS A 172 -7.63 -20.84 10.60
N PRO A 173 -7.52 -21.70 11.62
CA PRO A 173 -7.55 -23.15 11.43
C PRO A 173 -8.96 -23.61 11.03
N GLU A 174 -9.99 -22.94 11.54
CA GLU A 174 -11.37 -23.18 11.12
C GLU A 174 -11.61 -22.70 9.68
N GLY A 175 -12.13 -23.62 8.85
CA GLY A 175 -12.71 -23.28 7.56
C GLY A 175 -14.11 -22.69 7.69
N VAL A 176 -14.68 -22.26 6.57
CA VAL A 176 -16.10 -21.86 6.51
C VAL A 176 -16.93 -23.12 6.32
N THR A 177 -17.48 -23.66 7.40
CA THR A 177 -18.31 -24.89 7.42
C THR A 177 -19.70 -24.66 8.02
N ASP A 178 -19.97 -23.47 8.54
CA ASP A 178 -21.18 -23.10 9.27
C ASP A 178 -22.35 -22.70 8.35
N ARG A 179 -22.14 -22.61 7.04
CA ARG A 179 -23.17 -22.17 6.08
C ARG A 179 -24.09 -23.29 5.62
N ASN A 180 -23.82 -24.53 6.02
CA ASN A 180 -24.55 -25.73 5.60
C ASN A 180 -24.70 -25.81 4.06
N TRP A 181 -23.62 -25.48 3.35
CA TRP A 181 -23.56 -25.48 1.88
C TRP A 181 -22.75 -26.69 1.38
N GLU A 182 -23.20 -27.36 0.32
CA GLU A 182 -22.58 -28.59 -0.21
C GLU A 182 -21.12 -28.40 -0.68
N GLY A 183 -20.75 -27.18 -1.04
CA GLY A 183 -19.38 -26.83 -1.37
C GLY A 183 -18.47 -26.55 -0.16
N ASP A 184 -18.96 -26.52 1.07
CA ASP A 184 -18.08 -26.22 2.20
C ASP A 184 -17.10 -27.38 2.43
N ARG A 185 -15.87 -27.19 1.95
CA ARG A 185 -14.74 -28.12 2.12
C ARG A 185 -13.86 -27.72 3.31
N PRO A 186 -13.30 -28.71 4.02
CA PRO A 186 -12.34 -28.46 5.08
C PRO A 186 -11.07 -27.78 4.55
N GLY A 187 -10.40 -27.03 5.43
CA GLY A 187 -9.17 -26.31 5.12
C GLY A 187 -9.09 -24.98 5.86
N ALA A 188 -7.87 -24.55 6.18
CA ALA A 188 -7.66 -23.30 6.91
C ALA A 188 -8.15 -22.09 6.09
N LEU A 189 -8.88 -21.19 6.76
CA LEU A 189 -9.37 -19.95 6.18
C LEU A 189 -8.27 -18.90 6.17
N VAL A 190 -7.96 -18.38 4.98
CA VAL A 190 -6.93 -17.36 4.78
C VAL A 190 -7.59 -16.04 4.45
N LEU A 191 -7.49 -15.12 5.38
CA LEU A 191 -7.91 -13.73 5.23
C LEU A 191 -6.67 -12.89 4.90
N TYR A 192 -6.83 -11.87 4.07
CA TYR A 192 -5.73 -10.99 3.72
C TYR A 192 -6.17 -9.57 3.46
N ARG A 193 -5.17 -8.68 3.48
CA ARG A 193 -5.28 -7.29 3.04
C ARG A 193 -3.98 -6.88 2.36
N SER A 194 -4.06 -6.28 1.18
CA SER A 194 -2.91 -5.68 0.48
C SER A 194 -3.18 -4.19 0.29
N ILE A 195 -2.27 -3.35 0.79
CA ILE A 195 -2.44 -1.90 0.88
C ILE A 195 -1.25 -1.23 0.20
N ALA A 196 -1.53 -0.30 -0.72
CA ALA A 196 -0.48 0.56 -1.27
C ALA A 196 0.14 1.42 -0.15
N GLY A 197 1.46 1.56 -0.14
CA GLY A 197 2.17 2.32 0.90
C GLY A 197 1.80 3.81 0.96
N GLY A 198 1.25 4.35 -0.12
CA GLY A 198 0.68 5.69 -0.15
C GLY A 198 -0.08 5.96 -1.44
N VAL A 199 -0.99 6.93 -1.37
CA VAL A 199 -1.80 7.35 -2.52
C VAL A 199 -1.38 8.75 -2.95
N LYS A 200 -1.27 8.95 -4.26
CA LYS A 200 -1.03 10.27 -4.84
C LYS A 200 -2.36 10.83 -5.29
N TYR A 201 -2.56 12.11 -5.04
CA TYR A 201 -3.80 12.81 -5.37
C TYR A 201 -3.51 13.92 -6.38
N LEU A 202 -4.40 14.09 -7.35
CA LEU A 202 -4.36 15.21 -8.27
C LEU A 202 -4.81 16.47 -7.54
N TYR A 203 -3.95 17.48 -7.51
CA TYR A 203 -4.27 18.79 -6.94
C TYR A 203 -4.87 19.71 -8.01
N PRO A 204 -5.95 20.48 -7.73
CA PRO A 204 -6.70 20.59 -6.46
C PRO A 204 -7.90 19.63 -6.33
N LEU A 205 -8.10 18.72 -7.29
CA LEU A 205 -9.32 17.91 -7.42
C LEU A 205 -9.50 16.81 -6.36
N THR A 206 -8.55 16.62 -5.44
CA THR A 206 -8.57 15.55 -4.41
C THR A 206 -8.82 14.14 -4.97
N GLN A 207 -8.61 13.92 -6.26
CA GLN A 207 -8.86 12.65 -6.91
C GLN A 207 -7.63 11.74 -6.76
N PRO A 208 -7.77 10.53 -6.23
CA PRO A 208 -6.68 9.58 -6.10
C PRO A 208 -6.25 9.07 -7.48
N ILE A 209 -4.94 8.97 -7.68
CA ILE A 209 -4.36 8.31 -8.83
C ILE A 209 -4.34 6.80 -8.53
N GLY A 210 -5.02 6.04 -9.37
CA GLY A 210 -5.08 4.59 -9.25
C GLY A 210 -3.71 3.94 -9.40
N ASP A 211 -3.50 2.82 -8.71
CA ASP A 211 -2.29 1.99 -8.81
C ASP A 211 -2.33 1.00 -9.99
N GLY A 212 -3.35 1.07 -10.85
CA GLY A 212 -3.55 0.14 -11.97
C GLY A 212 -3.92 -1.28 -11.52
N ASN A 213 -4.56 -1.40 -10.35
CA ASN A 213 -4.90 -2.65 -9.67
C ASN A 213 -3.66 -3.46 -9.29
N ALA A 214 -2.55 -2.79 -8.97
CA ALA A 214 -1.30 -3.47 -8.60
C ALA A 214 -1.47 -4.33 -7.35
N GLN A 215 -2.19 -3.85 -6.32
CA GLN A 215 -2.48 -4.64 -5.13
C GLN A 215 -3.28 -5.91 -5.46
N GLN A 216 -4.31 -5.77 -6.29
CA GLN A 216 -5.16 -6.89 -6.68
C GLN A 216 -4.40 -7.93 -7.51
N LYS A 217 -3.66 -7.47 -8.52
CA LYS A 217 -2.83 -8.34 -9.37
C LYS A 217 -1.79 -9.10 -8.56
N ARG A 218 -1.13 -8.44 -7.60
CA ARG A 218 -0.19 -9.10 -6.69
C ARG A 218 -0.84 -10.26 -5.93
N MET A 219 -2.03 -10.03 -5.37
CA MET A 219 -2.78 -11.07 -4.64
C MET A 219 -3.27 -12.20 -5.54
N GLN A 220 -3.63 -11.90 -6.79
CA GLN A 220 -3.94 -12.91 -7.79
C GLN A 220 -2.72 -13.76 -8.13
N THR A 221 -1.56 -13.15 -8.37
CA THR A 221 -0.30 -13.86 -8.65
C THR A 221 0.13 -14.73 -7.46
N VAL A 222 0.11 -14.19 -6.23
CA VAL A 222 0.43 -14.96 -5.02
C VAL A 222 -0.49 -16.18 -4.90
N ARG A 223 -1.80 -16.00 -5.09
CA ARG A 223 -2.75 -17.12 -5.06
C ARG A 223 -2.48 -18.14 -6.17
N ALA A 224 -2.19 -17.68 -7.39
CA ALA A 224 -1.90 -18.55 -8.52
C ALA A 224 -0.66 -19.41 -8.27
N GLU A 225 0.41 -18.83 -7.69
CA GLU A 225 1.62 -19.57 -7.31
C GLU A 225 1.37 -20.57 -6.17
N LEU A 226 0.49 -20.24 -5.22
CA LEU A 226 0.09 -21.15 -4.15
C LEU A 226 -0.84 -22.27 -4.62
N GLY A 227 -1.56 -22.07 -5.72
CA GLY A 227 -2.60 -22.99 -6.20
C GLY A 227 -3.85 -23.05 -5.30
N TRP A 228 -4.04 -22.07 -4.41
CA TRP A 228 -5.11 -22.08 -3.42
C TRP A 228 -6.46 -21.65 -4.01
N LYS A 229 -7.54 -22.24 -3.48
CA LYS A 229 -8.91 -22.00 -3.96
C LYS A 229 -9.54 -20.80 -3.25
N LEU A 230 -10.49 -20.16 -3.93
CA LEU A 230 -11.29 -19.10 -3.32
C LEU A 230 -12.40 -19.73 -2.48
N VAL A 231 -12.69 -19.16 -1.32
CA VAL A 231 -13.83 -19.57 -0.49
C VAL A 231 -15.13 -19.20 -1.22
N GLY A 232 -16.01 -20.17 -1.41
CA GLY A 232 -17.28 -19.99 -2.13
C GLY A 232 -17.22 -20.12 -3.65
N CYS A 233 -16.04 -20.42 -4.22
CA CYS A 233 -15.89 -20.77 -5.64
C CYS A 233 -15.79 -22.29 -5.79
N GLU A 234 -16.95 -22.95 -5.83
CA GLU A 234 -17.09 -24.41 -5.79
C GLU A 234 -17.51 -25.00 -7.17
N LEU A 235 -17.99 -24.16 -8.08
CA LEU A 235 -18.40 -24.52 -9.45
C LEU A 235 -17.30 -24.12 -10.47
N ILE A 236 -17.23 -24.90 -11.56
CA ILE A 236 -16.23 -24.86 -12.68
C ILE A 236 -15.75 -23.44 -12.93
N GLU A 237 -14.62 -23.10 -12.31
CA GLU A 237 -13.91 -21.83 -12.40
C GLU A 237 -14.80 -20.59 -12.19
N CYS A 238 -14.62 -19.86 -11.08
CA CYS A 238 -14.99 -18.45 -11.06
C CYS A 238 -14.23 -17.76 -12.22
N TYR A 239 -14.90 -17.68 -13.38
CA TYR A 239 -14.34 -17.78 -14.73
C TYR A 239 -13.27 -16.75 -15.07
N GLY A 240 -12.13 -17.25 -15.59
CA GLY A 240 -11.20 -16.51 -16.44
C GLY A 240 -10.10 -15.72 -15.71
N GLU A 241 -8.86 -16.05 -16.06
CA GLU A 241 -7.67 -15.22 -15.87
C GLU A 241 -7.85 -13.78 -16.36
#